data_AF-A0A9P5NUE4-F1
#
_entry.id   AF-A0A9P5NUE4-F1
#
_cell.length_a   1.000
_cell.length_b   1.000
_cell.length_c   1.000
_cell.angle_alpha   90.00
_cell.angle_beta   90.00
_cell.angle_gamma   90.00
#
_symmetry.space_group_name_H-M   'P 1'
#
loop_
_entity.id
_entity.type
_entity.pdbx_description
1 polymer ?
#
loop_
_entity_poly.entity_id
_entity_poly.type
_entity_poly.pdbx_seq_one_letter_code
_entity_poly.pdbx_strand_id
1 'polypeptide(L)'
;MIQDSLDLNAEYQRGIVWKEEKQSGLIDSLFNNFHIPPLVFVVNRHEDGSETRVCIDGKQRLTSIRRMTNRKLYYTSTPGTRRKTITAIMQQNFNNKQIACFEYEDVTAAQEREIFQRVQLGVALTPAERLAAINGPYADLVRTMRKRITSFPGLATFLNWGSANGRNFQALAQILYITQHAHTPSKAEPNYKRLNTFLSQPHPAGAEDGTLPNLERSILRAVDVFCEIVVHPVLGAPMKEDFSVLEFAMSVYLVYVYHPKGYSAPQLSHAIEQMRAYVRKGCENTKFETKNFKYVLAFV
;
A
#
# COMPACT_ATOMS: atom_id res chain seq x y z
N MET A 1 -13.26 -26.48 9.09
CA MET A 1 -12.75 -25.55 10.14
C MET A 1 -11.50 -24.88 9.58
N ILE A 2 -11.60 -23.64 9.09
CA ILE A 2 -10.47 -22.83 8.56
C ILE A 2 -10.74 -21.37 8.95
N GLN A 3 -11.20 -21.11 10.17
CA GLN A 3 -11.70 -19.77 10.51
C GLN A 3 -10.70 -18.92 11.30
N ASP A 4 -9.74 -19.53 12.00
CA ASP A 4 -8.80 -18.79 12.86
C ASP A 4 -7.31 -18.89 12.44
N SER A 5 -7.00 -19.61 11.36
CA SER A 5 -5.61 -19.83 10.88
C SER A 5 -5.31 -19.23 9.51
N LEU A 6 -6.20 -18.44 8.90
CA LEU A 6 -6.01 -17.90 7.54
C LEU A 6 -5.82 -16.38 7.54
N ASP A 7 -4.64 -15.91 7.14
CA ASP A 7 -4.35 -14.51 6.91
C ASP A 7 -4.56 -14.13 5.42
N LEU A 8 -5.57 -13.29 5.18
CA LEU A 8 -5.88 -12.72 3.85
C LEU A 8 -5.33 -11.30 3.67
N ASN A 9 -4.64 -10.74 4.65
CA ASN A 9 -4.27 -9.34 4.72
C ASN A 9 -2.75 -9.13 4.83
N ALA A 10 -1.99 -9.93 4.09
CA ALA A 10 -0.56 -9.72 3.93
C ALA A 10 -0.26 -8.29 3.44
N GLU A 11 0.83 -7.71 3.95
CA GLU A 11 1.15 -6.27 3.83
C GLU A 11 1.24 -5.77 2.38
N TYR A 12 1.71 -6.63 1.48
CA TYR A 12 1.94 -6.35 0.07
C TYR A 12 0.71 -6.59 -0.82
N GLN A 13 -0.38 -7.16 -0.28
CA GLN A 13 -1.59 -7.41 -1.05
C GLN A 13 -2.48 -6.18 -1.14
N ARG A 14 -3.16 -6.03 -2.28
CA ARG A 14 -4.21 -5.02 -2.45
C ARG A 14 -5.49 -5.37 -1.69
N GLY A 15 -6.33 -4.35 -1.50
CA GLY A 15 -7.69 -4.51 -1.00
C GLY A 15 -8.58 -5.35 -1.94
N ILE A 16 -9.85 -5.51 -1.58
CA ILE A 16 -10.83 -6.18 -2.44
C ILE A 16 -11.15 -5.27 -3.62
N VAL A 17 -10.85 -5.73 -4.84
CA VAL A 17 -11.02 -4.95 -6.07
C VAL A 17 -11.99 -5.57 -7.06
N TRP A 18 -12.38 -6.84 -6.87
CA TRP A 18 -13.41 -7.45 -7.72
C TRP A 18 -14.76 -6.82 -7.40
N LYS A 19 -15.42 -6.25 -8.41
CA LYS A 19 -16.82 -5.80 -8.34
C LYS A 19 -17.78 -6.99 -8.23
N GLU A 20 -19.00 -6.76 -7.79
CA GLU A 20 -20.00 -7.82 -7.54
C GLU A 20 -20.24 -8.72 -8.76
N GLU A 21 -20.17 -8.18 -9.97
CA GLU A 21 -20.34 -8.95 -11.22
C GLU A 21 -19.23 -10.01 -11.37
N LYS A 22 -17.97 -9.61 -11.11
CA LYS A 22 -16.83 -10.52 -11.20
C LYS A 22 -16.82 -11.55 -10.06
N GLN A 23 -17.24 -11.15 -8.85
CA GLN A 23 -17.41 -12.08 -7.73
C GLN A 23 -18.48 -13.12 -8.05
N SER A 24 -19.61 -12.70 -8.63
CA SER A 24 -20.70 -13.60 -9.03
C SER A 24 -20.27 -14.56 -10.15
N GLY A 25 -19.49 -14.09 -11.13
CA GLY A 25 -18.94 -14.94 -12.20
C GLY A 25 -18.02 -16.05 -11.69
N LEU A 26 -17.26 -15.82 -10.59
CA LEU A 26 -16.51 -16.89 -9.93
C LEU A 26 -17.42 -17.95 -9.33
N ILE A 27 -18.52 -17.54 -8.71
CA ILE A 27 -19.47 -18.46 -8.10
C ILE A 27 -20.16 -19.30 -9.16
N ASP A 28 -20.60 -18.69 -10.27
CA ASP A 28 -21.10 -19.41 -11.45
C ASP A 28 -20.08 -20.44 -11.93
N SER A 29 -18.81 -20.04 -11.99
CA SER A 29 -17.71 -20.92 -12.39
C SER A 29 -17.57 -22.15 -11.49
N LEU A 30 -17.67 -21.95 -10.17
CA LEU A 30 -17.66 -23.04 -9.19
C LEU A 30 -18.87 -23.97 -9.34
N PHE A 31 -20.08 -23.43 -9.53
CA PHE A 31 -21.28 -24.24 -9.72
C PHE A 31 -21.17 -25.13 -10.96
N ASN A 32 -20.70 -24.56 -12.07
CA ASN A 32 -20.64 -25.21 -13.38
C ASN A 32 -19.38 -26.05 -13.62
N ASN A 33 -18.53 -26.25 -12.60
CA ASN A 33 -17.27 -27.01 -12.71
C ASN A 33 -16.28 -26.42 -13.74
N PHE A 34 -16.31 -25.11 -13.96
CA PHE A 34 -15.29 -24.46 -14.77
C PHE A 34 -13.95 -24.43 -14.04
N HIS A 35 -12.86 -24.40 -14.81
CA HIS A 35 -11.52 -24.32 -14.25
C HIS A 35 -11.36 -23.05 -13.39
N ILE A 36 -11.02 -23.26 -12.12
CA ILE A 36 -10.62 -22.21 -11.19
C ILE A 36 -9.11 -22.37 -10.96
N PRO A 37 -8.31 -21.30 -11.09
CA PRO A 37 -6.90 -21.39 -10.78
C PRO A 37 -6.67 -21.88 -9.34
N PRO A 38 -5.48 -22.41 -9.02
CA PRO A 38 -5.18 -22.82 -7.66
C PRO A 38 -5.04 -21.61 -6.72
N LEU A 39 -5.19 -21.86 -5.42
CA LEU A 39 -4.85 -20.92 -4.34
C LEU A 39 -3.40 -21.14 -3.94
N VAL A 40 -2.72 -20.09 -3.48
CA VAL A 40 -1.33 -20.20 -3.02
C VAL A 40 -1.23 -19.66 -1.60
N PHE A 41 -0.62 -20.45 -0.72
CA PHE A 41 -0.41 -20.12 0.69
C PHE A 41 1.06 -20.28 1.09
N VAL A 42 1.49 -19.47 2.05
CA VAL A 42 2.67 -19.73 2.87
C VAL A 42 2.20 -20.16 4.25
N VAL A 43 2.76 -21.25 4.77
CA VAL A 43 2.41 -21.82 6.08
C VAL A 43 3.49 -21.43 7.08
N ASN A 44 3.09 -20.71 8.12
CA ASN A 44 3.93 -20.39 9.27
C ASN A 44 3.53 -21.29 10.43
N ARG A 45 4.48 -22.05 10.96
CA ARG A 45 4.29 -22.86 12.17
C ARG A 45 4.76 -22.08 13.39
N HIS A 46 3.94 -22.08 14.43
CA HIS A 46 4.24 -21.44 15.71
C HIS A 46 4.76 -22.47 16.73
N GLU A 47 5.45 -21.99 17.76
CA GLU A 47 6.04 -22.85 18.81
C GLU A 47 4.98 -23.64 19.59
N ASP A 48 3.75 -23.14 19.66
CA ASP A 48 2.60 -23.81 20.28
C ASP A 48 1.98 -24.92 19.40
N GLY A 49 2.56 -25.18 18.23
CA GLY A 49 2.06 -26.15 17.26
C GLY A 49 0.90 -25.64 16.39
N SER A 50 0.48 -24.39 16.55
CA SER A 50 -0.51 -23.77 15.66
C SER A 50 0.11 -23.41 14.30
N GLU A 51 -0.73 -23.43 13.26
CA GLU A 51 -0.32 -23.02 11.91
C GLU A 51 -1.12 -21.81 11.47
N THR A 52 -0.44 -20.82 10.88
CA THR A 52 -1.08 -19.74 10.13
C THR A 52 -0.75 -19.84 8.65
N ARG A 53 -1.77 -19.67 7.82
CA ARG A 53 -1.70 -19.71 6.35
C ARG A 53 -1.85 -18.31 5.81
N VAL A 54 -0.77 -17.73 5.30
CA VAL A 54 -0.78 -16.45 4.61
C VAL A 54 -1.17 -16.70 3.15
N CYS A 55 -2.31 -16.17 2.72
CA CYS A 55 -2.72 -16.24 1.32
C CYS A 55 -1.79 -15.38 0.47
N ILE A 56 -1.06 -15.98 -0.47
CA ILE A 56 -0.18 -15.30 -1.43
C ILE A 56 -0.96 -14.94 -2.70
N ASP A 57 -1.78 -15.88 -3.18
CA ASP A 57 -2.71 -15.65 -4.28
C ASP A 57 -4.05 -16.35 -4.03
N GLY A 58 -5.13 -15.68 -4.40
CA GLY A 58 -6.49 -16.17 -4.16
C GLY A 58 -7.34 -15.33 -3.22
N LYS A 59 -6.82 -14.25 -2.63
CA LYS A 59 -7.57 -13.34 -1.72
C LYS A 59 -8.95 -12.97 -2.26
N GLN A 60 -9.03 -12.51 -3.51
CA GLN A 60 -10.30 -12.09 -4.13
C GLN A 60 -11.27 -13.27 -4.28
N ARG A 61 -10.75 -14.46 -4.61
CA ARG A 61 -11.55 -15.68 -4.77
C ARG A 61 -12.10 -16.15 -3.44
N LEU A 62 -11.23 -16.28 -2.43
CA LEU A 62 -11.61 -16.64 -1.07
C LEU A 62 -12.61 -15.66 -0.47
N THR A 63 -12.40 -14.35 -0.70
CA THR A 63 -13.32 -13.32 -0.21
C THR A 63 -14.68 -13.40 -0.91
N SER A 64 -14.71 -13.65 -2.22
CA SER A 64 -15.95 -13.81 -2.99
C SER A 64 -16.74 -15.03 -2.49
N ILE A 65 -16.07 -16.16 -2.29
CA ILE A 65 -16.66 -17.39 -1.74
C ILE A 65 -17.22 -17.14 -0.34
N ARG A 66 -16.42 -16.55 0.56
CA ARG A 66 -16.83 -16.23 1.94
C ARG A 66 -18.01 -15.27 1.99
N ARG A 67 -18.03 -14.24 1.13
CA ARG A 67 -19.15 -13.29 1.05
C ARG A 67 -20.43 -13.97 0.59
N MET A 68 -20.32 -14.87 -0.39
CA MET A 68 -21.48 -15.58 -0.93
C MET A 68 -22.07 -16.57 0.07
N THR A 69 -21.22 -17.33 0.76
CA THR A 69 -21.67 -18.28 1.80
C THR A 69 -22.31 -17.57 2.99
N ASN A 70 -21.73 -16.45 3.44
CA ASN A 70 -22.28 -15.68 4.57
C ASN A 70 -23.57 -14.92 4.23
N ARG A 71 -23.71 -14.40 3.01
CA ARG A 71 -24.90 -13.63 2.62
C ARG A 71 -26.11 -14.51 2.30
N LYS A 72 -25.99 -15.85 2.32
CA LYS A 72 -27.03 -16.76 1.80
C LYS A 72 -27.57 -16.26 0.44
N LEU A 73 -26.70 -15.67 -0.39
CA LEU A 73 -27.09 -15.05 -1.65
C LEU A 73 -27.31 -16.17 -2.68
N TYR A 74 -28.47 -16.79 -2.54
CA TYR A 74 -29.02 -17.76 -3.47
C TYR A 74 -29.44 -16.98 -4.73
N TYR A 75 -28.57 -16.97 -5.75
CA TYR A 75 -28.81 -16.51 -7.14
C TYR A 75 -29.99 -15.53 -7.32
N THR A 76 -29.73 -14.22 -7.28
CA THR A 76 -30.71 -13.24 -7.77
C THR A 76 -30.74 -13.34 -9.29
N SER A 77 -31.85 -13.86 -9.81
CA SER A 77 -32.05 -14.02 -11.25
C SER A 77 -32.23 -12.68 -11.94
N THR A 78 -31.99 -12.70 -13.25
CA THR A 78 -32.34 -11.68 -14.24
C THR A 78 -33.71 -11.03 -14.01
N PRO A 79 -33.92 -9.78 -14.48
CA PRO A 79 -35.18 -9.06 -14.27
C PRO A 79 -36.38 -9.91 -14.73
N GLY A 80 -37.29 -10.26 -13.81
CA GLY A 80 -38.56 -10.91 -14.14
C GLY A 80 -38.81 -12.32 -13.58
N THR A 81 -37.86 -12.96 -12.88
CA THR A 81 -38.10 -14.30 -12.29
C THR A 81 -38.12 -14.29 -10.75
N ARG A 82 -39.24 -14.76 -10.17
CA ARG A 82 -39.37 -14.99 -8.72
C ARG A 82 -38.45 -16.14 -8.31
N ARG A 83 -37.33 -15.78 -7.66
CA ARG A 83 -36.42 -16.62 -6.84
C ARG A 83 -36.19 -18.05 -7.35
N LYS A 84 -35.09 -18.27 -8.09
CA LYS A 84 -34.48 -19.62 -8.18
C LYS A 84 -33.70 -19.92 -6.90
N THR A 85 -34.37 -20.51 -5.92
CA THR A 85 -33.72 -21.08 -4.74
C THR A 85 -32.89 -22.29 -5.18
N ILE A 86 -31.58 -22.29 -4.90
CA ILE A 86 -30.74 -23.47 -5.14
C ILE A 86 -31.25 -24.64 -4.29
N THR A 87 -31.40 -25.81 -4.90
CA THR A 87 -31.90 -27.01 -4.21
C THR A 87 -30.91 -27.47 -3.13
N ALA A 88 -31.36 -28.26 -2.16
CA ALA A 88 -30.48 -28.83 -1.14
C ALA A 88 -29.32 -29.64 -1.77
N ILE A 89 -29.59 -30.32 -2.88
CA ILE A 89 -28.58 -31.05 -3.67
C ILE A 89 -27.53 -30.10 -4.24
N MET A 90 -27.94 -28.95 -4.81
CA MET A 90 -26.99 -27.96 -5.32
C MET A 90 -26.14 -27.34 -4.20
N GLN A 91 -26.70 -27.15 -3.00
CA GLN A 91 -25.97 -26.66 -1.84
C GLN A 91 -24.92 -27.68 -1.38
N GLN A 92 -25.31 -28.95 -1.28
CA GLN A 92 -24.39 -30.03 -0.93
C GLN A 92 -23.27 -30.16 -1.97
N ASN A 93 -23.62 -30.12 -3.26
CA ASN A 93 -22.65 -30.14 -4.35
C ASN A 93 -21.68 -28.95 -4.29
N PHE A 94 -22.17 -27.76 -3.93
CA PHE A 94 -21.34 -26.57 -3.76
C PHE A 94 -20.41 -26.70 -2.54
N ASN A 95 -20.92 -27.17 -1.40
CA ASN A 95 -20.12 -27.37 -0.18
C ASN A 95 -19.01 -28.42 -0.36
N ASN A 96 -19.23 -29.38 -1.26
CA ASN A 96 -18.25 -30.41 -1.60
C ASN A 96 -17.24 -29.97 -2.68
N LYS A 97 -17.33 -28.74 -3.21
CA LYS A 97 -16.36 -28.25 -4.19
C LYS A 97 -14.99 -28.12 -3.54
N GLN A 98 -13.99 -28.66 -4.23
CA GLN A 98 -12.59 -28.51 -3.86
C GLN A 98 -11.91 -27.52 -4.80
N ILE A 99 -11.03 -26.69 -4.25
CA ILE A 99 -10.18 -25.79 -5.02
C ILE A 99 -8.73 -26.24 -4.77
N ALA A 100 -7.98 -26.45 -5.85
CA ALA A 100 -6.57 -26.80 -5.74
C ALA A 100 -5.81 -25.73 -4.95
N CYS A 101 -4.90 -26.15 -4.07
CA CYS A 101 -4.05 -25.26 -3.30
C CYS A 101 -2.60 -25.72 -3.33
N PHE A 102 -1.69 -24.75 -3.32
CA PHE A 102 -0.27 -24.95 -3.13
C PHE A 102 0.13 -24.28 -1.81
N GLU A 103 0.83 -25.03 -0.97
CA GLU A 103 1.35 -24.57 0.30
C GLU A 103 2.87 -24.59 0.25
N TYR A 104 3.49 -23.48 0.64
CA TYR A 104 4.93 -23.40 0.84
C TYR A 104 5.23 -23.33 2.34
N GLU A 105 6.13 -24.19 2.79
CA GLU A 105 6.64 -24.23 4.16
C GLU A 105 8.06 -23.64 4.21
N ASP A 106 8.52 -23.22 5.38
CA ASP A 106 9.88 -22.75 5.63
C ASP A 106 10.34 -21.61 4.70
N VAL A 107 9.43 -20.68 4.41
CA VAL A 107 9.65 -19.54 3.51
C VAL A 107 10.04 -18.30 4.31
N THR A 108 11.16 -17.68 3.96
CA THR A 108 11.52 -16.36 4.52
C THR A 108 10.61 -15.26 3.98
N ALA A 109 10.45 -14.15 4.71
CA ALA A 109 9.66 -13.00 4.24
C ALA A 109 10.14 -12.44 2.88
N ALA A 110 11.43 -12.59 2.55
CA ALA A 110 11.97 -12.19 1.25
C ALA A 110 11.50 -13.14 0.13
N GLN A 111 11.55 -14.45 0.35
CA GLN A 111 11.07 -15.47 -0.59
C GLN A 111 9.55 -15.42 -0.74
N GLU A 112 8.80 -15.15 0.33
CA GLU A 112 7.35 -14.96 0.30
C GLU A 112 6.96 -13.87 -0.71
N ARG A 113 7.65 -12.73 -0.65
CA ARG A 113 7.46 -11.62 -1.60
C ARG A 113 7.87 -11.99 -3.03
N GLU A 114 8.91 -12.79 -3.20
CA GLU A 114 9.34 -13.28 -4.51
C GLU A 114 8.31 -14.24 -5.12
N ILE A 115 7.76 -15.17 -4.32
CA ILE A 115 6.66 -16.05 -4.72
C ILE A 115 5.45 -15.19 -5.12
N PHE A 116 5.10 -14.19 -4.32
CA PHE A 116 4.04 -13.25 -4.65
C PHE A 116 4.28 -12.57 -6.01
N GLN A 117 5.47 -12.06 -6.26
CA GLN A 117 5.82 -11.44 -7.55
C GLN A 117 5.68 -12.42 -8.72
N ARG A 118 6.19 -13.64 -8.56
CA ARG A 118 6.19 -14.69 -9.61
C ARG A 118 4.78 -15.20 -9.92
N VAL A 119 3.95 -15.40 -8.90
CA VAL A 119 2.56 -15.85 -9.07
C VAL A 119 1.71 -14.79 -9.75
N GLN A 120 1.98 -13.50 -9.53
CA GLN A 120 1.29 -12.40 -10.20
C GLN A 120 1.78 -12.13 -11.64
N LEU A 121 2.76 -12.87 -12.19
CA LEU A 121 3.27 -12.61 -13.56
C LEU A 121 2.20 -12.80 -14.66
N GLY A 122 1.05 -13.41 -14.36
CA GLY A 122 -0.12 -13.46 -15.25
C GLY A 122 -1.06 -12.23 -15.17
N VAL A 123 -0.94 -11.39 -14.14
CA VAL A 123 -1.68 -10.12 -13.98
C VAL A 123 -0.66 -9.04 -13.69
N ALA A 124 -0.30 -8.25 -14.70
CA ALA A 124 0.76 -7.25 -14.58
C ALA A 124 0.58 -6.38 -13.32
N LEU A 125 1.48 -6.54 -12.34
CA LEU A 125 1.58 -5.64 -11.20
C LEU A 125 1.72 -4.21 -11.72
N THR A 126 0.95 -3.30 -11.13
CA THR A 126 1.12 -1.87 -11.41
C THR A 126 2.53 -1.44 -11.01
N PRO A 127 3.10 -0.38 -11.63
CA PRO A 127 4.42 0.12 -11.24
C PRO A 127 4.54 0.37 -9.73
N ALA A 128 3.49 0.89 -9.10
CA ALA A 128 3.47 1.15 -7.66
C ALA A 128 3.54 -0.15 -6.81
N GLU A 129 2.86 -1.22 -7.24
CA GLU A 129 2.94 -2.53 -6.60
C GLU A 129 4.31 -3.19 -6.80
N ARG A 130 4.93 -2.99 -7.97
CA ARG A 130 6.31 -3.47 -8.22
C ARG A 130 7.31 -2.81 -7.25
N LEU A 131 7.20 -1.49 -7.03
CA LEU A 131 8.05 -0.79 -6.07
C LEU A 131 7.84 -1.33 -4.63
N ALA A 132 6.58 -1.52 -4.22
CA ALA A 132 6.25 -2.02 -2.89
C ALA A 132 6.78 -3.45 -2.61
N ALA A 133 6.98 -4.23 -3.67
CA ALA A 133 7.50 -5.59 -3.58
C ALA A 133 9.04 -5.67 -3.55
N ILE A 134 9.76 -4.54 -3.72
CA ILE A 134 11.23 -4.52 -3.65
C ILE A 134 11.70 -4.84 -2.22
N ASN A 135 12.69 -5.71 -2.11
CA ASN A 135 13.41 -5.99 -0.87
C ASN A 135 14.68 -5.14 -0.82
N GLY A 136 14.96 -4.51 0.31
CA GLY A 136 16.14 -3.67 0.49
C GLY A 136 16.01 -2.69 1.66
N PRO A 137 17.13 -2.19 2.19
CA PRO A 137 17.15 -1.33 3.39
C PRO A 137 16.31 -0.05 3.22
N TYR A 138 16.37 0.59 2.06
CA TYR A 138 15.54 1.77 1.78
C TYR A 138 14.06 1.43 1.64
N ALA A 139 13.73 0.26 1.08
CA ALA A 139 12.35 -0.23 1.00
C ALA A 139 11.80 -0.54 2.41
N ASP A 140 12.63 -1.09 3.30
CA ASP A 140 12.26 -1.33 4.70
C ASP A 140 12.08 -0.01 5.46
N LEU A 141 12.93 0.99 5.23
CA LEU A 141 12.72 2.33 5.80
C LEU A 141 11.40 2.97 5.33
N VAL A 142 11.02 2.80 4.05
CA VAL A 142 9.70 3.24 3.56
C VAL A 142 8.56 2.54 4.32
N ARG A 143 8.70 1.23 4.61
CA ARG A 143 7.72 0.48 5.43
C ARG A 143 7.68 1.00 6.87
N THR A 144 8.83 1.33 7.46
CA THR A 144 8.92 1.96 8.79
C THR A 144 8.23 3.32 8.83
N MET A 145 8.48 4.19 7.84
CA MET A 145 7.78 5.47 7.70
C MET A 145 6.26 5.28 7.63
N ARG A 146 5.81 4.28 6.86
CA ARG A 146 4.38 3.95 6.74
C ARG A 146 3.79 3.56 8.08
N LYS A 147 4.41 2.61 8.80
CA LYS A 147 3.98 2.16 10.13
C LYS A 147 3.88 3.34 11.08
N ARG A 148 4.88 4.22 11.06
CA ARG A 148 4.91 5.43 11.89
C ARG A 148 3.73 6.35 11.58
N ILE A 149 3.48 6.66 10.32
CA ILE A 149 2.35 7.51 9.89
C ILE A 149 1.00 6.92 10.31
N THR A 150 0.81 5.61 10.10
CA THR A 150 -0.46 4.95 10.45
C THR A 150 -0.69 4.84 11.96
N SER A 151 0.34 5.04 12.77
CA SER A 151 0.22 5.05 14.24
C SER A 151 -0.36 6.36 14.79
N PHE A 152 -0.40 7.44 14.00
CA PHE A 152 -0.97 8.72 14.42
C PHE A 152 -2.50 8.72 14.30
N PRO A 153 -3.24 8.96 15.40
CA PRO A 153 -4.70 9.10 15.36
C PRO A 153 -5.14 10.22 14.42
N GLY A 154 -6.10 9.95 13.54
CA GLY A 154 -6.65 10.93 12.60
C GLY A 154 -5.99 10.94 11.21
N LEU A 155 -4.73 10.48 11.08
CA LEU A 155 -4.04 10.45 9.78
C LEU A 155 -4.38 9.22 8.93
N ALA A 156 -4.89 8.15 9.54
CA ALA A 156 -5.34 6.95 8.82
C ALA A 156 -6.46 7.27 7.80
N THR A 157 -7.35 8.20 8.16
CA THR A 157 -8.43 8.74 7.31
C THR A 157 -7.92 9.70 6.24
N PHE A 158 -6.83 10.42 6.52
CA PHE A 158 -6.38 11.58 5.76
C PHE A 158 -5.87 11.29 4.33
N LEU A 159 -5.47 10.06 4.06
CA LEU A 159 -4.81 9.68 2.81
C LEU A 159 -5.40 8.39 2.22
N ASN A 160 -6.58 7.95 2.69
CA ASN A 160 -7.22 6.70 2.28
C ASN A 160 -6.21 5.52 2.21
N TRP A 161 -5.37 5.40 3.25
CA TRP A 161 -4.19 4.52 3.22
C TRP A 161 -4.52 3.04 2.99
N GLY A 162 -5.76 2.62 3.23
CA GLY A 162 -6.17 1.20 3.22
C GLY A 162 -6.47 0.57 1.86
N SER A 163 -6.81 1.34 0.81
CA SER A 163 -7.24 0.77 -0.49
C SER A 163 -6.16 0.82 -1.59
N ALA A 164 -5.10 1.61 -1.40
CA ALA A 164 -4.10 1.92 -2.43
C ALA A 164 -2.65 1.65 -1.98
N ASN A 165 -2.41 0.47 -1.39
CA ASN A 165 -1.12 0.07 -0.79
C ASN A 165 0.12 0.40 -1.65
N GLY A 166 0.10 0.11 -2.95
CA GLY A 166 1.21 0.43 -3.84
C GLY A 166 1.46 1.93 -4.01
N ARG A 167 0.40 2.74 -4.17
CA ARG A 167 0.53 4.21 -4.38
C ARG A 167 1.05 4.91 -3.14
N ASN A 168 0.61 4.44 -1.98
CA ASN A 168 1.04 4.92 -0.67
C ASN A 168 2.52 4.65 -0.44
N PHE A 169 2.96 3.43 -0.74
CA PHE A 169 4.38 3.09 -0.73
C PHE A 169 5.17 3.98 -1.70
N GLN A 170 4.66 4.17 -2.92
CA GLN A 170 5.31 5.04 -3.91
C GLN A 170 5.47 6.48 -3.41
N ALA A 171 4.44 7.08 -2.80
CA ALA A 171 4.50 8.44 -2.26
C ALA A 171 5.59 8.58 -1.16
N LEU A 172 5.67 7.61 -0.25
CA LEU A 172 6.70 7.59 0.79
C LEU A 172 8.11 7.35 0.20
N ALA A 173 8.22 6.48 -0.80
CA ALA A 173 9.48 6.27 -1.51
C ALA A 173 9.93 7.55 -2.24
N GLN A 174 9.00 8.34 -2.79
CA GLN A 174 9.30 9.65 -3.38
C GLN A 174 9.86 10.62 -2.34
N ILE A 175 9.25 10.71 -1.15
CA ILE A 175 9.75 11.53 -0.04
C ILE A 175 11.18 11.13 0.31
N LEU A 176 11.41 9.85 0.59
CA LEU A 176 12.74 9.35 0.97
C LEU A 176 13.77 9.63 -0.14
N TYR A 177 13.40 9.42 -1.40
CA TYR A 177 14.28 9.70 -2.53
C TYR A 177 14.66 11.19 -2.63
N ILE A 178 13.69 12.09 -2.50
CA ILE A 178 13.90 13.54 -2.55
C ILE A 178 14.85 13.96 -1.43
N THR A 179 14.67 13.45 -0.20
CA THR A 179 15.52 13.82 0.94
C THR A 179 17.00 13.55 0.72
N GLN A 180 17.33 12.56 -0.13
CA GLN A 180 18.70 12.19 -0.48
C GLN A 180 19.22 12.90 -1.74
N HIS A 181 18.34 13.26 -2.69
CA HIS A 181 18.75 13.66 -4.04
C HIS A 181 18.33 15.07 -4.45
N ALA A 182 17.55 15.79 -3.63
CA ALA A 182 17.04 17.12 -3.95
C ALA A 182 18.16 18.14 -4.23
N HIS A 183 19.31 18.01 -3.57
CA HIS A 183 20.48 18.87 -3.81
C HIS A 183 21.18 18.62 -5.15
N THR A 184 20.79 17.58 -5.90
CA THR A 184 21.33 17.28 -7.23
C THR A 184 20.22 17.45 -8.28
N PRO A 185 20.11 18.63 -8.95
CA PRO A 185 18.99 18.93 -9.84
C PRO A 185 18.77 17.92 -10.97
N SER A 186 19.85 17.32 -11.48
CA SER A 186 19.78 16.30 -12.53
C SER A 186 19.19 14.96 -12.03
N LYS A 187 19.27 14.69 -10.72
CA LYS A 187 18.83 13.44 -10.08
C LYS A 187 17.60 13.61 -9.19
N ALA A 188 17.20 14.83 -8.82
CA ALA A 188 16.18 15.10 -7.81
C ALA A 188 14.79 14.48 -8.09
N GLU A 189 14.42 14.33 -9.36
CA GLU A 189 13.08 13.84 -9.73
C GLU A 189 12.88 12.34 -9.42
N PRO A 190 11.88 11.97 -8.61
CA PRO A 190 11.63 10.59 -8.21
C PRO A 190 10.68 9.87 -9.17
N ASN A 191 11.16 9.56 -10.38
CA ASN A 191 10.42 8.72 -11.34
C ASN A 191 10.58 7.23 -11.03
N TYR A 192 9.73 6.38 -11.61
CA TYR A 192 9.73 4.93 -11.37
C TYR A 192 11.10 4.28 -11.52
N LYS A 193 11.83 4.59 -12.61
CA LYS A 193 13.15 3.99 -12.89
C LYS A 193 14.14 4.31 -11.77
N ARG A 194 14.17 5.56 -11.31
CA ARG A 194 15.05 6.02 -10.23
C ARG A 194 14.67 5.45 -8.88
N LEU A 195 13.37 5.39 -8.56
CA LEU A 195 12.87 4.75 -7.35
C LEU A 195 13.23 3.27 -7.33
N ASN A 196 13.04 2.55 -8.44
CA ASN A 196 13.39 1.14 -8.54
C ASN A 196 14.89 0.92 -8.33
N THR A 197 15.75 1.74 -8.94
CA THR A 197 17.20 1.65 -8.71
C THR A 197 17.57 1.96 -7.27
N PHE A 198 16.99 3.00 -6.67
CA PHE A 198 17.29 3.43 -5.30
C PHE A 198 16.86 2.41 -4.25
N LEU A 199 15.63 1.90 -4.35
CA LEU A 199 15.06 0.96 -3.38
C LEU A 199 15.76 -0.41 -3.41
N SER A 200 16.32 -0.80 -4.55
CA SER A 200 17.05 -2.07 -4.72
C SER A 200 18.54 -1.97 -4.35
N GLN A 201 19.02 -0.81 -3.88
CA GLN A 201 20.42 -0.69 -3.45
C GLN A 201 20.66 -1.56 -2.21
N PRO A 202 21.77 -2.32 -2.17
CA PRO A 202 22.17 -3.01 -0.95
C PRO A 202 22.50 -1.99 0.15
N HIS A 203 22.63 -2.46 1.40
CA HIS A 203 23.16 -1.61 2.46
C HIS A 203 24.47 -1.01 1.96
N PRO A 204 24.66 0.32 2.01
CA PRO A 204 25.84 0.94 1.44
C PRO A 204 27.09 0.33 2.09
N ALA A 205 27.83 -0.46 1.31
CA ALA A 205 29.05 -1.11 1.76
C ALA A 205 30.12 -0.02 1.97
N GLY A 206 30.55 0.16 3.22
CA GLY A 206 31.57 1.15 3.56
C GLY A 206 31.06 2.58 3.73
N ALA A 207 29.75 2.82 3.78
CA ALA A 207 29.29 4.06 4.38
C ALA A 207 29.49 3.93 5.89
N GLU A 208 30.23 4.88 6.48
CA GLU A 208 30.42 4.98 7.93
C GLU A 208 29.12 4.61 8.65
N ASP A 209 29.20 3.77 9.68
CA ASP A 209 28.11 3.05 10.39
C ASP A 209 26.86 3.87 10.78
N GLY A 210 26.82 5.18 10.52
CA GLY A 210 25.72 6.10 10.78
C GLY A 210 24.92 6.60 9.58
N THR A 211 25.29 6.41 8.31
CA THR A 211 24.60 7.11 7.19
C THR A 211 23.11 6.80 7.07
N LEU A 212 22.74 5.51 6.95
CA LEU A 212 21.34 5.08 6.87
C LEU A 212 20.59 5.28 8.21
N PRO A 213 21.16 4.94 9.39
CA PRO A 213 20.53 5.24 10.68
C PRO A 213 20.29 6.74 10.92
N ASN A 214 21.20 7.62 10.49
CA ASN A 214 21.02 9.07 10.61
C ASN A 214 19.94 9.59 9.66
N LEU A 215 19.88 9.05 8.43
CA LEU A 215 18.79 9.33 7.51
C LEU A 215 17.45 8.88 8.10
N GLU A 216 17.37 7.66 8.60
CA GLU A 216 16.19 7.10 9.26
C GLU A 216 15.72 8.00 10.41
N ARG A 217 16.63 8.37 11.33
CA ARG A 217 16.30 9.27 12.44
C ARG A 217 15.75 10.61 11.95
N SER A 218 16.40 11.21 10.94
CA SER A 218 16.05 12.53 10.42
C SER A 218 14.70 12.51 9.70
N ILE A 219 14.44 11.50 8.87
CA ILE A 219 13.19 11.39 8.12
C ILE A 219 12.02 11.03 9.03
N LEU A 220 12.21 10.12 10.00
CA LEU A 220 11.18 9.78 10.96
C LEU A 220 10.84 10.99 11.85
N ARG A 221 11.82 11.81 12.24
CA ARG A 221 11.55 13.05 12.97
C ARG A 221 10.74 14.04 12.13
N ALA A 222 11.05 14.20 10.85
CA ALA A 222 10.29 15.07 9.95
C ALA A 222 8.84 14.57 9.77
N VAL A 223 8.66 13.26 9.64
CA VAL A 223 7.34 12.61 9.59
C VAL A 223 6.55 12.88 10.87
N ASP A 224 7.17 12.72 12.05
CA ASP A 224 6.52 12.96 13.34
C ASP A 224 6.04 14.41 13.46
N VAL A 225 6.93 15.37 13.18
CA VAL A 225 6.61 16.81 13.24
C VAL A 225 5.49 17.16 12.25
N PHE A 226 5.53 16.62 11.03
CA PHE A 226 4.47 16.82 10.06
C PHE A 226 3.13 16.26 10.58
N CYS A 227 3.13 15.05 11.13
CA CYS A 227 1.92 14.43 11.66
C CYS A 227 1.37 15.23 12.85
N GLU A 228 2.22 15.65 13.78
CA GLU A 228 1.86 16.50 14.93
C GLU A 228 1.20 17.82 14.47
N ILE A 229 1.73 18.46 13.43
CA ILE A 229 1.13 19.69 12.86
C ILE A 229 -0.25 19.41 12.28
N VAL A 230 -0.39 18.36 11.46
CA VAL A 230 -1.65 18.04 10.76
C VAL A 230 -2.77 17.69 11.74
N VAL A 231 -2.48 16.96 12.82
CA VAL A 231 -3.50 16.57 13.81
C VAL A 231 -3.84 17.70 14.78
N HIS A 232 -2.99 18.73 14.89
CA HIS A 232 -3.21 19.82 15.82
C HIS A 232 -4.43 20.69 15.40
N PRO A 233 -5.38 21.02 16.30
CA PRO A 233 -6.63 21.71 15.93
C PRO A 233 -6.47 23.06 15.23
N VAL A 234 -5.46 23.84 15.64
CA VAL A 234 -5.16 25.16 15.07
C VAL A 234 -4.17 25.07 13.91
N LEU A 235 -2.99 24.46 14.12
CA LEU A 235 -1.95 24.36 13.09
C LEU A 235 -2.38 23.48 11.90
N GLY A 236 -3.20 22.45 12.11
CA GLY A 236 -3.75 21.63 11.04
C GLY A 236 -4.90 22.28 10.28
N ALA A 237 -5.38 23.47 10.69
CA ALA A 237 -6.54 24.12 10.04
C ALA A 237 -6.33 24.39 8.53
N PRO A 238 -5.15 24.86 8.05
CA PRO A 238 -4.86 25.00 6.62
C PRO A 238 -4.73 23.67 5.86
N MET A 239 -4.75 22.55 6.60
CA MET A 239 -4.51 21.19 6.11
C MET A 239 -5.77 20.33 6.10
N LYS A 240 -6.94 20.91 6.40
CA LYS A 240 -8.23 20.21 6.40
C LYS A 240 -8.66 19.69 5.02
N GLU A 241 -8.24 20.37 3.96
CA GLU A 241 -8.46 19.88 2.60
C GLU A 241 -7.46 18.78 2.25
N ASP A 242 -7.95 17.72 1.60
CA ASP A 242 -7.16 16.57 1.17
C ASP A 242 -5.89 16.98 0.42
N PHE A 243 -4.80 16.27 0.71
CA PHE A 243 -3.53 16.47 0.03
C PHE A 243 -3.50 15.70 -1.27
N SER A 244 -2.98 16.34 -2.32
CA SER A 244 -2.44 15.58 -3.45
C SER A 244 -1.15 14.85 -3.04
N VAL A 245 -0.76 13.82 -3.80
CA VAL A 245 0.51 13.10 -3.58
C VAL A 245 1.71 14.05 -3.63
N LEU A 246 1.67 15.06 -4.52
CA LEU A 246 2.72 16.08 -4.63
C LEU A 246 2.75 16.98 -3.40
N GLU A 247 1.60 17.53 -2.99
CA GLU A 247 1.52 18.39 -1.80
C GLU A 247 2.00 17.64 -0.55
N PHE A 248 1.61 16.37 -0.41
CA PHE A 248 2.01 15.55 0.73
C PHE A 248 3.52 15.35 0.75
N ALA A 249 4.09 14.90 -0.37
CA ALA A 249 5.52 14.63 -0.45
C ALA A 249 6.38 15.88 -0.21
N MET A 250 5.98 17.01 -0.82
CA MET A 250 6.70 18.26 -0.67
C MET A 250 6.53 18.89 0.72
N SER A 251 5.41 18.65 1.41
CA SER A 251 5.22 19.13 2.79
C SER A 251 6.12 18.41 3.78
N VAL A 252 6.22 17.09 3.68
CA VAL A 252 7.15 16.32 4.52
C VAL A 252 8.60 16.69 4.21
N TYR A 253 8.94 16.90 2.94
CA TYR A 253 10.27 17.36 2.55
C TYR A 253 10.58 18.78 3.07
N LEU A 254 9.61 19.70 3.04
CA LEU A 254 9.75 21.05 3.61
C LEU A 254 10.05 20.95 5.12
N VAL A 255 9.29 20.14 5.86
CA VAL A 255 9.56 19.91 7.28
C VAL A 255 10.96 19.33 7.50
N TYR A 256 11.38 18.35 6.68
CA TYR A 256 12.72 17.78 6.73
C TYR A 256 13.82 18.83 6.53
N VAL A 257 13.64 19.79 5.63
CA VAL A 257 14.62 20.85 5.35
C VAL A 257 14.66 21.92 6.44
N TYR A 258 13.50 22.36 6.95
CA TYR A 258 13.39 23.56 7.78
C TYR A 258 13.33 23.27 9.29
N HIS A 259 12.83 22.12 9.72
CA HIS A 259 12.80 21.77 11.15
C HIS A 259 14.21 21.73 11.77
N PRO A 260 15.24 21.13 11.15
CA PRO A 260 16.61 21.17 11.68
C PRO A 260 17.23 22.58 11.71
N LYS A 261 16.68 23.52 10.92
CA LYS A 261 17.10 24.94 10.90
C LYS A 261 16.45 25.77 12.01
N GLY A 262 15.68 25.15 12.91
CA GLY A 262 15.06 25.82 14.06
C GLY A 262 13.66 26.40 13.80
N TYR A 263 13.00 26.04 12.69
CA TYR A 263 11.63 26.49 12.43
C TYR A 263 10.66 25.83 13.42
N SER A 264 9.87 26.65 14.09
CA SER A 264 8.83 26.21 15.03
C SER A 264 7.62 25.58 14.32
N ALA A 265 6.82 24.79 15.03
CA ALA A 265 5.62 24.16 14.47
C ALA A 265 4.64 25.16 13.80
N PRO A 266 4.38 26.36 14.35
CA PRO A 266 3.59 27.38 13.66
C PRO A 266 4.24 27.90 12.36
N GLN A 267 5.55 28.11 12.34
CA GLN A 267 6.27 28.55 11.14
C GLN A 267 6.23 27.47 10.05
N LEU A 268 6.43 26.21 10.42
CA LEU A 268 6.33 25.07 9.49
C LEU A 268 4.90 24.90 8.96
N SER A 269 3.90 25.03 9.83
CA SER A 269 2.49 25.01 9.44
C SER A 269 2.16 26.07 8.39
N HIS A 270 2.60 27.31 8.64
CA HIS A 270 2.39 28.41 7.71
C HIS A 270 3.19 28.24 6.41
N ALA A 271 4.41 27.70 6.47
CA ALA A 271 5.20 27.41 5.29
C ALA A 271 4.55 26.33 4.40
N ILE A 272 3.94 25.30 5.00
CA ILE A 272 3.15 24.29 4.27
C ILE A 272 1.93 24.95 3.62
N GLU A 273 1.20 25.81 4.34
CA GLU A 273 0.07 26.56 3.78
C GLU A 273 0.47 27.39 2.56
N GLN A 274 1.55 28.17 2.67
CA GLN A 274 2.07 28.97 1.55
C GLN A 274 2.49 28.10 0.37
N MET A 275 3.17 26.98 0.63
CA MET A 275 3.58 26.03 -0.40
C MET A 275 2.37 25.46 -1.13
N ARG A 276 1.33 25.03 -0.40
CA ARG A 276 0.09 24.54 -1.00
C ARG A 276 -0.61 25.59 -1.85
N ALA A 277 -0.69 26.84 -1.36
CA ALA A 277 -1.25 27.95 -2.14
C ALA A 277 -0.44 28.20 -3.42
N TYR A 278 0.88 28.11 -3.34
CA TYR A 278 1.79 28.21 -4.48
C TYR A 278 1.55 27.09 -5.51
N VAL A 279 1.39 25.83 -5.09
CA VAL A 279 1.04 24.70 -5.97
C VAL A 279 -0.29 24.97 -6.69
N ARG A 280 -1.33 25.35 -5.94
CA ARG A 280 -2.69 25.51 -6.47
C ARG A 280 -2.84 26.70 -7.42
N LYS A 281 -2.02 27.73 -7.24
CA LYS A 281 -1.99 28.90 -8.13
C LYS A 281 -1.13 28.68 -9.38
N GLY A 282 -0.01 27.97 -9.24
CA GLY A 282 1.00 27.85 -10.29
C GLY A 282 0.94 26.58 -11.14
N CYS A 283 0.36 25.49 -10.62
CA CYS A 283 0.25 24.23 -11.36
C CYS A 283 -1.15 24.08 -11.97
N GLU A 284 -1.21 23.69 -13.25
CA GLU A 284 -2.46 23.38 -13.96
C GLU A 284 -3.24 22.23 -13.30
N ASN A 285 -2.53 21.33 -12.60
CA ASN A 285 -3.09 20.24 -11.80
C ASN A 285 -2.14 19.91 -10.64
N THR A 286 -2.61 19.16 -9.65
CA THR A 286 -1.80 18.81 -8.45
C THR A 286 -1.11 17.45 -8.55
N LYS A 287 -0.99 16.88 -9.77
CA LYS A 287 -0.34 15.57 -9.97
C LYS A 287 1.16 15.65 -9.78
N PHE A 288 1.74 14.54 -9.35
CA PHE A 288 3.18 14.36 -9.22
C PHE A 288 3.82 14.11 -10.60
N GLU A 289 4.06 15.19 -11.35
CA GLU A 289 4.68 15.20 -12.68
C GLU A 289 5.93 16.09 -12.69
N THR A 290 6.85 15.87 -13.63
CA THR A 290 8.15 16.55 -13.68
C THR A 290 8.05 18.08 -13.59
N LYS A 291 7.12 18.68 -14.36
CA LYS A 291 6.91 20.14 -14.41
C LYS A 291 6.50 20.67 -13.04
N ASN A 292 5.46 20.07 -12.45
CA ASN A 292 4.95 20.47 -11.14
C ASN A 292 5.99 20.23 -10.05
N PHE A 293 6.61 19.05 -10.01
CA PHE A 293 7.65 18.73 -9.03
C PHE A 293 8.78 19.76 -9.04
N LYS A 294 9.34 20.10 -10.22
CA LYS A 294 10.40 21.10 -10.32
C LYS A 294 9.94 22.49 -9.87
N TYR A 295 8.71 22.86 -10.22
CA TYR A 295 8.11 24.13 -9.81
C TYR A 295 7.98 24.23 -8.28
N VAL A 296 7.49 23.18 -7.62
CA VAL A 296 7.35 23.16 -6.16
C VAL A 296 8.71 22.97 -5.46
N LEU A 297 9.64 22.22 -6.05
CA LEU A 297 10.99 22.08 -5.50
C LEU A 297 11.73 23.42 -5.47
N ALA A 298 11.49 24.31 -6.44
CA ALA A 298 12.07 25.65 -6.44
C ALA A 298 11.51 26.57 -5.34
N PHE A 299 10.38 26.22 -4.72
CA PHE A 299 9.83 26.92 -3.57
C PHE A 299 10.53 26.55 -2.26
N VAL A 300 10.93 25.27 -2.12
CA VAL A 300 11.47 24.69 -0.87
C VAL A 300 12.97 24.90 -0.76
#